data_AF-A0A836QRU1-F1
#
_entry.id   AF-A0A836QRU1-F1
#
_cell.length_a   1.000
_cell.length_b   1.000
_cell.length_c   1.000
_cell.angle_alpha   90.00
_cell.angle_beta   90.00
_cell.angle_gamma   90.00
#
_symmetry.space_group_name_H-M   'P 1'
#
loop_
_entity.id
_entity.type
_entity.pdbx_description
1 polymer ?
#
loop_
_entity_poly.entity_id
_entity_poly.type
_entity_poly.pdbx_seq_one_letter_code
_entity_poly.pdbx_strand_id
1 'polypeptide(L)' 'MAKLTDKNRLSLIYPDIAKQWHPTKNGDLRPENFTKRSGKKVWWKCPKGDDHEWDATINNRTNGQGCPLCIGRKPVN' A
#
# COMPACT_ATOMS: atom_id res chain seq x y z
N MET A 1 -3.50 17.05 -11.03
CA MET A 1 -2.91 16.06 -10.09
C MET A 1 -1.57 16.58 -9.58
N ALA A 2 -1.22 16.37 -8.31
CA ALA A 2 0.08 16.82 -7.80
C ALA A 2 1.22 16.04 -8.48
N LYS A 3 2.26 16.74 -8.96
CA LYS A 3 3.46 16.13 -9.50
C LYS A 3 4.14 15.26 -8.44
N LEU A 4 4.60 14.07 -8.82
CA LEU A 4 5.40 13.20 -7.96
C LEU A 4 6.76 13.86 -7.68
N THR A 5 7.09 14.02 -6.40
CA THR A 5 8.35 14.58 -5.90
C THR A 5 8.74 13.87 -4.60
N ASP A 6 9.95 14.08 -4.11
CA ASP A 6 10.41 13.41 -2.88
C ASP A 6 9.57 13.79 -1.65
N LYS A 7 9.00 15.01 -1.63
CA LYS A 7 8.12 15.49 -0.55
C LYS A 7 6.77 14.77 -0.48
N ASN A 8 6.39 14.06 -1.55
CA ASN A 8 5.12 13.34 -1.61
C ASN A 8 5.23 11.88 -2.06
N ARG A 9 6.43 11.36 -2.34
CA ARG A 9 6.67 9.96 -2.74
C ARG A 9 6.32 8.99 -1.61
N LEU A 10 5.55 7.94 -1.91
CA LEU A 10 5.11 6.96 -0.92
C LEU A 10 6.29 6.29 -0.21
N SER A 11 7.29 5.81 -0.96
CA SER A 11 8.45 5.10 -0.40
C SER A 11 9.30 5.93 0.56
N LEU A 12 9.34 7.26 0.38
CA LEU A 12 10.11 8.16 1.24
C LEU A 12 9.31 8.64 2.45
N ILE A 13 8.02 8.91 2.29
CA ILE A 13 7.19 9.48 3.37
C ILE A 13 6.61 8.40 4.28
N TYR A 14 6.32 7.21 3.76
CA TYR A 14 5.77 6.08 4.52
C TYR A 14 6.53 4.78 4.23
N PRO A 15 7.81 4.67 4.66
CA PRO A 15 8.64 3.50 4.37
C PRO A 15 8.03 2.19 4.90
N ASP A 16 7.37 2.21 6.06
CA ASP A 16 6.75 0.99 6.63
C ASP A 16 5.49 0.54 5.89
N ILE A 17 4.79 1.47 5.24
CA ILE A 17 3.70 1.14 4.33
C ILE A 17 4.29 0.60 3.03
N ALA A 18 5.33 1.22 2.49
CA ALA A 18 6.00 0.76 1.28
C ALA A 18 6.58 -0.66 1.42
N LYS A 19 7.10 -1.03 2.60
CA LYS A 19 7.54 -2.41 2.91
C LYS A 19 6.42 -3.44 2.82
N GLN A 20 5.16 -3.02 2.95
CA GLN A 20 3.99 -3.88 2.82
C GLN A 20 3.50 -3.99 1.37
N TRP A 21 4.23 -3.45 0.39
CA TRP A 21 3.92 -3.63 -1.02
C TRP A 21 4.01 -5.11 -1.39
N HIS A 22 3.01 -5.64 -2.08
CA HIS A 22 3.05 -7.04 -2.47
C HIS A 22 4.18 -7.30 -3.48
N PRO A 23 5.03 -8.33 -3.29
CA PRO A 23 6.23 -8.56 -4.10
C PRO A 23 5.94 -8.91 -5.57
N THR A 24 4.88 -9.68 -5.85
CA THR A 24 4.59 -10.19 -7.20
C THR A 24 3.27 -9.72 -7.84
N LYS A 25 2.22 -9.43 -7.05
CA LYS A 25 0.87 -9.10 -7.56
C LYS A 25 0.72 -7.68 -8.17
N ASN A 26 1.77 -6.86 -8.14
CA ASN A 26 1.73 -5.49 -8.65
C ASN A 26 2.46 -5.30 -9.99
N GLY A 27 2.98 -6.38 -10.60
CA GLY A 27 3.72 -6.30 -11.86
C GLY A 27 4.93 -5.36 -11.76
N ASP A 28 5.03 -4.38 -12.66
CA ASP A 28 6.10 -3.36 -12.67
C ASP A 28 5.85 -2.16 -11.75
N LEU A 29 4.70 -2.12 -11.09
CA LEU A 29 4.40 -1.01 -10.18
C LEU A 29 5.27 -1.12 -8.93
N ARG A 30 5.89 -0.01 -8.56
CA ARG A 30 6.71 0.11 -7.34
C ARG A 30 6.22 1.26 -6.46
N PRO A 31 6.45 1.20 -5.13
CA PRO A 31 6.09 2.28 -4.23
C PRO A 31 6.67 3.65 -4.62
N GLU A 32 7.84 3.69 -5.28
CA GLU A 32 8.50 4.94 -5.68
C GLU A 32 7.72 5.67 -6.79
N ASN A 33 6.88 4.96 -7.55
CA ASN A 33 6.14 5.54 -8.68
C ASN A 33 4.89 6.32 -8.23
N PHE A 34 4.54 6.32 -6.94
CA PHE A 34 3.28 6.87 -6.46
C PHE A 34 3.47 7.91 -5.38
N THR A 35 2.54 8.87 -5.37
CA THR A 35 2.40 9.80 -4.25
C THR A 35 1.69 9.12 -3.09
N LYS A 36 1.96 9.58 -1.87
CA LYS A 36 1.39 9.06 -0.62
C LYS A 36 -0.15 9.11 -0.54
N ARG A 37 -0.82 9.94 -1.36
CA ARG A 37 -2.29 10.04 -1.42
C ARG A 37 -2.86 9.55 -2.76
N SER A 38 -2.11 8.73 -3.49
CA SER A 38 -2.57 8.17 -4.75
C SER A 38 -3.86 7.35 -4.57
N GLY A 39 -4.82 7.55 -5.47
CA GLY A 39 -6.03 6.72 -5.55
C GLY A 39 -5.80 5.35 -6.18
N LYS A 40 -4.57 5.04 -6.61
CA LYS A 40 -4.23 3.74 -7.22
C LYS A 40 -4.47 2.62 -6.22
N LYS A 41 -5.32 1.67 -6.61
CA LYS A 41 -5.53 0.38 -5.94
C LYS A 41 -4.39 -0.57 -6.34
N VAL A 42 -3.73 -1.14 -5.33
CA VAL A 42 -2.59 -2.06 -5.46
C VAL A 42 -2.70 -3.15 -4.40
N TRP A 43 -1.97 -4.24 -4.60
CA TRP A 43 -1.89 -5.34 -3.65
C TRP A 43 -0.90 -5.05 -2.53
N TRP A 44 -1.28 -5.39 -1.31
CA TRP A 44 -0.48 -5.29 -0.09
C TRP A 44 -0.27 -6.67 0.52
N LYS A 45 0.84 -6.83 1.24
CA LYS A 45 1.17 -8.00 2.05
C LYS A 45 1.62 -7.55 3.44
N CYS A 46 0.97 -8.04 4.49
CA CYS A 46 1.35 -7.76 5.87
C CYS A 46 2.40 -8.79 6.31
N PRO A 47 3.47 -8.39 7.02
CA PRO A 47 4.47 -9.34 7.54
C PRO A 47 3.97 -10.21 8.70
N LYS A 48 2.73 -10.00 9.19
CA LYS A 48 2.17 -10.75 10.33
C LYS A 48 1.61 -12.12 9.97
N GLY A 49 1.38 -12.39 8.69
CA GLY A 49 0.83 -13.66 8.21
C GLY A 49 1.06 -13.80 6.71
N ASP A 50 1.37 -15.01 6.26
CA ASP A 50 1.67 -15.27 4.85
C ASP A 50 0.46 -15.10 3.94
N ASP A 51 -0.74 -15.33 4.48
CA ASP A 51 -2.06 -15.17 3.86
C ASP A 51 -2.62 -13.75 4.01
N HIS A 52 -1.91 -12.84 4.70
CA HIS A 52 -2.34 -11.47 4.89
C HIS A 52 -2.09 -10.63 3.63
N GLU A 53 -2.85 -10.92 2.59
CA GLU A 53 -2.78 -10.27 1.29
C GLU A 53 -4.14 -9.66 0.95
N TRP A 54 -4.14 -8.39 0.55
CA TRP A 54 -5.37 -7.66 0.21
C TRP A 54 -5.05 -6.52 -0.75
N ASP A 55 -6.03 -6.07 -1.52
CA ASP A 55 -5.91 -4.84 -2.29
C ASP A 55 -6.49 -3.65 -1.51
N ALA A 56 -5.85 -2.49 -1.66
CA ALA A 56 -6.36 -1.23 -1.14
C ALA A 56 -5.75 -0.07 -1.93
N THR A 57 -6.40 1.09 -1.91
CA THR A 57 -5.79 2.31 -2.44
C THR A 57 -4.63 2.74 -1.56
N ILE A 58 -3.61 3.33 -2.17
CA ILE A 58 -2.48 3.93 -1.45
C ILE A 58 -2.98 4.97 -0.44
N ASN A 59 -3.93 5.82 -0.83
CA ASN A 59 -4.55 6.80 0.05
C ASN A 59 -5.20 6.18 1.29
N ASN A 60 -5.92 5.06 1.18
CA ASN A 60 -6.52 4.42 2.36
C ASN A 60 -5.45 3.95 3.34
N ARG A 61 -4.37 3.37 2.81
CA ARG A 61 -3.26 2.83 3.61
C ARG A 61 -2.52 3.93 4.37
N THR A 62 -2.24 5.05 3.71
CA THR A 62 -1.56 6.19 4.33
C THR A 62 -2.46 7.01 5.26
N ASN A 63 -3.78 6.89 5.16
CA ASN A 63 -4.75 7.41 6.14
C ASN A 63 -4.97 6.48 7.35
N GLY A 64 -4.14 5.44 7.52
CA GLY A 64 -4.14 4.59 8.70
C GLY A 64 -4.98 3.31 8.57
N GLN A 65 -5.57 3.02 7.41
CA GLN A 65 -6.27 1.74 7.23
C GLN A 65 -5.26 0.61 7.15
N GLY A 66 -5.25 -0.23 8.18
CA GLY A 66 -4.34 -1.36 8.38
C GLY A 66 -4.63 -2.59 7.52
N CYS A 67 -3.98 -3.71 7.87
CA CYS A 67 -4.32 -5.02 7.33
C CYS A 67 -5.67 -5.48 7.90
N PRO A 68 -6.68 -5.84 7.07
CA PRO A 68 -7.98 -6.28 7.56
C PRO A 68 -7.90 -7.66 8.24
N LEU A 69 -7.01 -8.53 7.78
CA LEU A 69 -6.86 -9.88 8.33
C LEU A 69 -6.33 -9.85 9.78
N CYS A 70 -5.45 -8.91 10.10
CA CYS A 70 -4.95 -8.69 11.47
C CYS A 70 -6.06 -8.36 12.49
N ILE A 71 -7.22 -7.89 12.05
CA ILE A 71 -8.36 -7.54 12.90
C ILE A 71 -9.56 -8.45 12.64
N GLY A 72 -9.35 -9.63 12.03
CA GLY A 72 -10.41 -10.62 11.79
C GLY A 72 -11.42 -10.20 10.72
N ARG A 73 -11.10 -9.23 9.85
CA ARG A 73 -11.96 -8.81 8.74
C ARG A 73 -11.54 -9.49 7.45
N LYS A 74 -12.52 -9.84 6.62
CA LYS A 74 -12.29 -10.27 5.24
C LYS A 74 -12.01 -9.05 4.35
N PRO A 75 -11.05 -9.12 3.42
CA PRO A 75 -10.87 -8.10 2.40
C PRO A 75 -12.19 -7.87 1.65
N VAL A 76 -12.58 -6.60 1.47
CA VAL A 76 -13.72 -6.24 0.62
C VAL A 76 -13.16 -6.12 -0.79
N ASN A 77 -13.39 -7.15 -1.60
CA ASN A 77 -12.94 -7.18 -2.99
C ASN A 77 -13.97 -6.48 -3.89
#